data_AF-A0A7L9BMZ6-F1
#
_entry.id   AF-A0A7L9BMZ6-F1
#
_cell.length_a   1.000
_cell.length_b   1.000
_cell.length_c   1.000
_cell.angle_alpha   90.00
_cell.angle_beta   90.00
_cell.angle_gamma   90.00
#
_symmetry.space_group_name_H-M   'P 1'
#
loop_
_entity.id
_entity.type
_entity.pdbx_description
1 polymer ?
#
loop_
_entity_poly.entity_id
_entity_poly.type
_entity_poly.pdbx_seq_one_letter_code
_entity_poly.pdbx_strand_id
1 'polypeptide(L)'
;MRSNTARAILAVSASALATITLADPPYELNWTTIDGGGGTMSGGIYTMSVTIGQHDAGQPMTGGIYSLSGGFWAGGTGEPSCPADFNDDGFVDFFDLDAYVECFEGGECPPGKSADFNDDGFVDFFDLDAFVEAFEVGC
;
A
#
# COMPACT_ATOMS: atom_id res chain seq x y z
N MET A 1 40.72 97.24 6.57
CA MET A 1 41.54 96.08 6.98
C MET A 1 40.92 95.44 8.21
N ARG A 2 40.84 94.10 8.20
CA ARG A 2 40.36 93.14 9.22
C ARG A 2 38.97 92.56 8.96
N SER A 3 38.99 91.38 8.33
CA SER A 3 37.89 90.46 8.08
C SER A 3 37.44 89.79 9.37
N ASN A 4 36.13 89.78 9.64
CA ASN A 4 35.52 88.85 10.59
C ASN A 4 34.91 87.70 9.79
N THR A 5 35.57 86.56 9.87
CA THR A 5 35.23 85.32 9.17
C THR A 5 33.94 84.74 9.74
N ALA A 6 32.88 84.71 8.93
CA ALA A 6 31.68 83.96 9.22
C ALA A 6 32.02 82.47 9.21
N ARG A 7 32.01 81.82 10.38
CA ARG A 7 32.16 80.36 10.49
C ARG A 7 30.85 79.72 10.05
N ALA A 8 30.79 79.30 8.79
CA ALA A 8 29.73 78.45 8.29
C ALA A 8 29.78 77.10 9.01
N ILE A 9 28.74 76.81 9.81
CA ILE A 9 28.53 75.52 10.45
C ILE A 9 28.00 74.59 9.37
N LEU A 10 28.85 73.73 8.82
CA LEU A 10 28.42 72.65 7.93
C LEU A 10 28.39 71.35 8.74
N ALA A 11 27.24 71.06 9.36
CA ALA A 11 26.98 69.76 9.96
C ALA A 11 26.64 68.79 8.83
N VAL A 12 27.61 67.99 8.39
CA VAL A 12 27.36 66.87 7.48
C VAL A 12 26.74 65.75 8.30
N SER A 13 25.42 65.56 8.19
CA SER A 13 24.73 64.42 8.78
C SER A 13 25.06 63.16 7.99
N ALA A 14 25.90 62.30 8.56
CA ALA A 14 26.12 60.95 8.04
C ALA A 14 24.89 60.09 8.39
N SER A 15 23.98 59.90 7.44
CA SER A 15 22.89 58.92 7.58
C SER A 15 23.46 57.52 7.45
N ALA A 16 23.57 56.80 8.56
CA ALA A 16 23.87 55.38 8.55
C ALA A 16 22.68 54.63 7.95
N LEU A 17 22.88 54.00 6.79
CA LEU A 17 21.95 53.00 6.26
C LEU A 17 22.01 51.76 7.16
N ALA A 18 20.99 51.56 7.98
CA ALA A 18 20.78 50.31 8.69
C ALA A 18 20.32 49.24 7.70
N THR A 19 21.18 48.28 7.39
CA THR A 19 20.80 47.05 6.69
C THR A 19 19.94 46.20 7.62
N ILE A 20 18.64 46.13 7.35
CA ILE A 20 17.74 45.18 8.01
C ILE A 20 18.04 43.81 7.42
N THR A 21 18.76 42.98 8.16
CA THR A 21 18.83 41.54 7.89
C THR A 21 17.54 40.91 8.42
N LEU A 22 16.70 40.41 7.51
CA LEU A 22 15.61 39.52 7.89
C LEU A 22 16.25 38.15 8.12
N ALA A 23 16.51 37.82 9.39
CA ALA A 23 16.85 36.46 9.75
C ALA A 23 15.61 35.59 9.50
N ASP A 24 15.66 34.71 8.51
CA ASP A 24 14.75 33.57 8.43
C ASP A 24 15.32 32.54 9.42
N PRO A 25 14.74 32.38 10.63
CA PRO A 25 15.22 31.34 11.54
C PRO A 25 15.12 30.00 10.80
N PRO A 26 16.10 29.10 10.93
CA PRO A 26 15.98 27.79 10.31
C PRO A 26 14.70 27.15 10.87
N TYR A 27 13.74 26.92 9.99
CA TYR A 27 12.56 26.14 10.35
C TYR A 27 13.05 24.72 10.61
N GLU A 28 13.07 24.29 11.88
CA GLU A 28 13.26 22.88 12.19
C GLU A 28 11.96 22.14 11.93
N LEU A 29 11.87 21.49 10.78
CA LEU A 29 10.85 20.47 10.54
C LEU A 29 11.28 19.21 11.28
N ASN A 30 10.81 19.07 12.51
CA ASN A 30 10.99 17.84 13.27
C ASN A 30 10.19 16.72 12.61
N TRP A 31 10.88 15.67 12.17
CA TRP A 31 10.23 14.48 11.63
C TRP A 31 9.82 13.56 12.78
N THR A 32 8.66 12.94 12.66
CA THR A 32 8.18 11.89 13.57
C THR A 32 7.48 10.82 12.72
N THR A 33 7.59 9.56 13.11
CA THR A 33 6.75 8.49 12.55
C THR A 33 5.50 8.35 13.41
N ILE A 34 4.36 8.12 12.75
CA ILE A 34 3.14 7.66 13.43
C ILE A 34 3.11 6.15 13.28
N ASP A 35 3.60 5.44 14.30
CA ASP A 35 3.73 3.97 14.30
C ASP A 35 2.44 3.24 14.74
N GLY A 36 1.31 3.95 14.74
CA GLY A 36 0.00 3.38 15.06
C GLY A 36 -1.12 4.41 15.03
N GLY A 37 -2.32 3.97 14.63
CA GLY A 37 -3.52 4.79 14.60
C GLY A 37 -4.67 4.11 13.85
N GLY A 38 -5.83 4.76 13.82
CA GLY A 38 -7.07 4.17 13.30
C GLY A 38 -8.14 4.02 14.38
N GLY A 39 -9.20 3.27 14.05
CA GLY A 39 -10.37 3.06 14.89
C GLY A 39 -11.66 3.43 14.17
N THR A 40 -12.78 3.23 14.86
CA THR A 40 -14.13 3.55 14.36
C THR A 40 -14.56 4.90 14.87
N MET A 41 -14.76 5.85 13.95
CA MET A 41 -15.36 7.16 14.21
C MET A 41 -16.87 7.07 13.99
N SER A 42 -17.66 7.64 14.88
CA SER A 42 -19.12 7.68 14.72
C SER A 42 -19.65 9.12 14.77
N GLY A 43 -20.70 9.38 13.98
CA GLY A 43 -21.37 10.67 13.88
C GLY A 43 -22.83 10.49 13.47
N GLY A 44 -23.76 10.68 14.41
CA GLY A 44 -25.17 10.38 14.19
C GLY A 44 -25.40 8.88 13.97
N ILE A 45 -26.04 8.52 12.86
CA ILE A 45 -26.27 7.12 12.46
C ILE A 45 -25.11 6.52 11.64
N TYR A 46 -24.09 7.32 11.32
CA TYR A 46 -22.98 6.87 10.49
C TYR A 46 -21.80 6.44 11.35
N THR A 47 -21.12 5.40 10.88
CA THR A 47 -19.90 4.86 11.46
C THR A 47 -18.86 4.70 10.36
N MET A 48 -17.61 5.08 10.64
CA MET A 48 -16.50 5.07 9.69
C MET A 48 -15.25 4.52 10.39
N SER A 49 -14.76 3.37 9.92
CA SER A 49 -13.52 2.78 10.41
C SER A 49 -12.34 3.21 9.54
N VAL A 50 -11.21 3.56 10.17
CA VAL A 50 -9.96 4.00 9.51
C VAL A 50 -8.77 3.30 10.18
N THR A 51 -7.64 3.17 9.49
CA THR A 51 -6.39 2.57 10.01
C THR A 51 -5.18 3.40 9.58
N ILE A 52 -4.14 3.50 10.43
CA ILE A 52 -2.86 4.16 10.12
C ILE A 52 -1.73 3.20 10.52
N GLY A 53 -0.71 3.04 9.66
CA GLY A 53 0.44 2.17 9.92
C GLY A 53 0.18 0.68 9.61
N GLN A 54 -0.68 0.38 8.64
CA GLN A 54 -0.93 -1.00 8.18
C GLN A 54 0.33 -1.55 7.49
N HIS A 55 0.68 -2.81 7.76
CA HIS A 55 1.71 -3.51 6.99
C HIS A 55 1.27 -3.62 5.53
N ASP A 56 2.23 -3.60 4.60
CA ASP A 56 1.98 -3.81 3.18
C ASP A 56 1.21 -5.11 2.95
N ALA A 57 0.29 -5.08 1.98
CA ALA A 57 -0.44 -6.26 1.55
C ALA A 57 0.51 -7.27 0.89
N GLY A 58 0.34 -8.55 1.20
CA GLY A 58 1.16 -9.63 0.66
C GLY A 58 0.99 -10.94 1.42
N GLN A 59 1.84 -11.92 1.11
CA GLN A 59 1.84 -13.24 1.74
C GLN A 59 1.91 -13.11 3.28
N PRO A 60 1.25 -14.02 4.03
CA PRO A 60 1.22 -13.92 5.49
C PRO A 60 2.63 -13.87 6.07
N MET A 61 2.89 -12.86 6.90
CA MET A 61 4.15 -12.77 7.63
C MET A 61 4.16 -13.88 8.68
N THR A 62 5.10 -14.80 8.57
CA THR A 62 5.24 -15.95 9.49
C THR A 62 6.35 -15.72 10.52
N GLY A 63 6.08 -16.12 11.77
CA GLY A 63 7.04 -16.04 12.87
C GLY A 63 6.74 -17.10 13.93
N GLY A 64 7.41 -18.24 13.86
CA GLY A 64 7.11 -19.39 14.72
C GLY A 64 5.73 -19.97 14.43
N ILE A 65 4.86 -20.05 15.45
CA ILE A 65 3.47 -20.53 15.31
C ILE A 65 2.48 -19.42 14.95
N TYR A 66 2.95 -18.19 14.78
CA TYR A 66 2.10 -17.02 14.52
C TYR A 66 2.16 -16.63 13.03
N SER A 67 1.01 -16.24 12.50
CA SER A 67 0.86 -15.72 11.14
C SER A 67 0.04 -14.43 11.19
N LEU A 68 0.50 -13.39 10.49
CA LEU A 68 -0.17 -12.10 10.39
C LEU A 68 -0.30 -11.73 8.91
N SER A 69 -1.54 -11.55 8.44
CA SER A 69 -1.81 -11.01 7.11
C SER A 69 -1.95 -9.48 7.20
N GLY A 70 -1.16 -8.76 6.40
CA GLY A 70 -1.19 -7.28 6.32
C GLY A 70 -2.27 -6.77 5.34
N GLY A 71 -2.46 -5.45 5.28
CA GLY A 71 -3.40 -4.80 4.36
C GLY A 71 -4.49 -3.94 5.03
N PHE A 72 -4.99 -2.95 4.27
CA PHE A 72 -5.90 -1.89 4.74
C PHE A 72 -7.26 -2.42 5.26
N TRP A 73 -7.71 -3.58 4.77
CA TRP A 73 -8.90 -4.30 5.21
C TRP A 73 -8.66 -5.79 4.97
N ALA A 74 -8.50 -6.61 6.01
CA ALA A 74 -8.44 -8.07 5.88
C ALA A 74 -9.80 -8.70 5.49
N GLY A 75 -10.66 -7.94 4.79
CA GLY A 75 -11.84 -8.45 4.13
C GLY A 75 -11.48 -8.86 2.72
N GLY A 76 -10.92 -10.07 2.59
CA GLY A 76 -10.49 -10.64 1.32
C GLY A 76 -8.97 -10.64 1.14
N THR A 77 -8.27 -11.47 1.92
CA THR A 77 -7.04 -12.10 1.42
C THR A 77 -7.36 -13.37 0.65
N GLY A 78 -8.61 -13.57 0.24
CA GLY A 78 -8.77 -14.15 -1.07
C GLY A 78 -8.26 -13.08 -2.02
N GLU A 79 -7.20 -13.37 -2.77
CA GLU A 79 -7.25 -13.17 -4.22
C GLU A 79 -8.74 -13.06 -4.66
N PRO A 80 -9.17 -12.10 -5.52
CA PRO A 80 -10.46 -12.29 -6.20
C PRO A 80 -10.45 -13.75 -6.65
N SER A 81 -11.34 -14.57 -6.08
CA SER A 81 -11.18 -16.03 -6.09
C SER A 81 -10.96 -16.41 -7.53
N CYS A 82 -9.72 -16.72 -7.88
CA CYS A 82 -9.32 -16.98 -9.23
C CYS A 82 -9.16 -18.48 -9.26
N PRO A 83 -10.24 -19.22 -9.50
CA PRO A 83 -10.23 -20.65 -9.26
C PRO A 83 -9.26 -21.32 -10.24
N ALA A 84 -8.96 -20.65 -11.34
CA ALA A 84 -8.00 -21.05 -12.36
C ALA A 84 -6.52 -20.87 -11.96
N ASP A 85 -6.17 -20.11 -10.90
CA ASP A 85 -4.83 -20.16 -10.29
C ASP A 85 -4.78 -21.45 -9.47
N PHE A 86 -4.34 -22.53 -10.12
CA PHE A 86 -4.42 -23.88 -9.61
C PHE A 86 -3.19 -24.25 -8.79
N ASN A 87 -2.04 -23.61 -9.05
CA ASN A 87 -0.81 -23.85 -8.30
C ASN A 87 -0.58 -22.83 -7.15
N ASP A 88 -1.48 -21.85 -6.99
CA ASP A 88 -1.46 -20.76 -5.99
C ASP A 88 -0.18 -19.90 -6.06
N ASP A 89 0.34 -19.65 -7.28
CA ASP A 89 1.51 -18.81 -7.50
C ASP A 89 1.20 -17.32 -7.72
N GLY A 90 -0.09 -16.97 -7.78
CA GLY A 90 -0.60 -15.60 -7.89
C GLY A 90 -0.81 -15.14 -9.33
N PHE A 91 -0.70 -16.04 -10.32
CA PHE A 91 -0.97 -15.77 -11.73
C PHE A 91 -1.77 -16.92 -12.34
N VAL A 92 -2.53 -16.65 -13.40
CA VAL A 92 -3.11 -17.69 -14.27
C VAL A 92 -2.27 -17.80 -15.51
N ASP A 93 -1.55 -18.91 -15.65
CA ASP A 93 -0.70 -19.19 -16.79
C ASP A 93 -0.63 -20.69 -17.14
N PHE A 94 0.30 -21.07 -18.02
CA PHE A 94 0.42 -22.44 -18.48
C PHE A 94 0.67 -23.45 -17.34
N PHE A 95 1.31 -23.04 -16.25
CA PHE A 95 1.62 -23.92 -15.13
C PHE A 95 0.36 -24.31 -14.34
N ASP A 96 -0.70 -23.50 -14.33
CA ASP A 96 -1.98 -23.87 -13.74
C ASP A 96 -2.70 -24.94 -14.53
N LEU A 97 -2.70 -24.80 -15.85
CA LEU A 97 -3.28 -25.80 -16.75
C LEU A 97 -2.54 -27.13 -16.63
N ASP A 98 -1.20 -27.10 -16.59
CA ASP A 98 -0.38 -28.31 -16.42
C ASP A 98 -0.67 -28.99 -15.07
N ALA A 99 -0.71 -28.22 -13.98
CA ALA A 99 -1.04 -28.72 -12.65
C ALA A 99 -2.48 -29.28 -12.56
N TYR A 100 -3.45 -28.62 -13.20
CA TYR A 100 -4.82 -29.11 -13.27
C TYR A 100 -4.92 -30.41 -14.06
N VAL A 101 -4.32 -30.49 -15.25
CA VAL A 101 -4.36 -31.69 -16.09
C VAL A 101 -3.66 -32.86 -15.40
N GLU A 102 -2.53 -32.64 -14.71
CA GLU A 102 -1.88 -33.68 -13.92
C GLU A 102 -2.81 -34.23 -12.83
N CYS A 103 -3.47 -33.34 -12.07
CA CYS A 103 -4.45 -33.71 -11.04
C CYS A 103 -5.67 -34.44 -11.65
N PHE A 104 -6.19 -33.96 -12.79
CA PHE A 104 -7.34 -34.51 -13.50
C PHE A 104 -7.11 -35.91 -14.05
N GLU A 105 -5.90 -36.19 -14.58
CA GLU A 105 -5.53 -37.51 -15.08
C GLU A 105 -5.19 -38.53 -13.97
N GLY A 106 -5.37 -38.16 -12.70
CA GLY A 106 -5.18 -39.00 -11.53
C GLY A 106 -3.79 -38.89 -10.88
N GLY A 107 -3.04 -37.83 -11.19
CA GLY A 107 -1.78 -37.46 -10.54
C GLY A 107 -1.97 -36.80 -9.17
N GLU A 108 -0.92 -36.17 -8.66
CA GLU A 108 -0.95 -35.46 -7.37
C GLU A 108 -1.55 -34.07 -7.56
N CYS A 109 -2.60 -33.76 -6.80
CA CYS A 109 -3.20 -32.43 -6.81
C CYS A 109 -2.43 -31.49 -5.87
N PRO A 110 -2.25 -30.20 -6.23
CA PRO A 110 -1.66 -29.21 -5.33
C PRO A 110 -2.39 -29.13 -3.98
N PRO A 111 -1.72 -28.71 -2.89
CA PRO A 111 -2.31 -28.69 -1.56
C PRO A 111 -3.61 -27.88 -1.50
N GLY A 112 -4.72 -28.53 -1.15
CA GLY A 112 -6.03 -27.86 -1.02
C GLY A 112 -6.81 -27.70 -2.33
N LYS A 113 -6.29 -28.23 -3.45
CA LYS A 113 -6.98 -28.27 -4.74
C LYS A 113 -7.59 -29.64 -4.99
N SER A 114 -8.54 -29.68 -5.92
CA SER A 114 -9.25 -30.88 -6.35
C SER A 114 -9.42 -30.85 -7.87
N ALA A 115 -9.42 -32.03 -8.50
CA ALA A 115 -9.79 -32.16 -9.91
C ALA A 115 -11.31 -32.03 -10.13
N ASP A 116 -12.11 -32.15 -9.06
CA ASP A 116 -13.53 -31.81 -9.03
C ASP A 116 -13.61 -30.28 -8.90
N PHE A 117 -13.62 -29.59 -10.05
CA PHE A 117 -13.49 -28.14 -10.15
C PHE A 117 -14.83 -27.43 -9.97
N ASN A 118 -15.92 -28.09 -10.36
CA ASN A 118 -17.27 -27.55 -10.21
C ASN A 118 -17.96 -27.97 -8.89
N ASP A 119 -17.27 -28.76 -8.05
CA ASP A 119 -17.70 -29.29 -6.76
C ASP A 119 -18.99 -30.14 -6.85
N ASP A 120 -19.18 -30.88 -7.95
CA ASP A 120 -20.36 -31.74 -8.14
C ASP A 120 -20.21 -33.16 -7.56
N GLY A 121 -19.02 -33.48 -7.05
CA GLY A 121 -18.69 -34.74 -6.39
C GLY A 121 -18.16 -35.81 -7.34
N PHE A 122 -17.98 -35.50 -8.62
CA PHE A 122 -17.37 -36.38 -9.62
C PHE A 122 -16.23 -35.63 -10.32
N VAL A 123 -15.24 -36.39 -10.81
CA VAL A 123 -14.19 -35.84 -11.68
C VAL A 123 -14.48 -36.32 -13.09
N ASP A 124 -15.01 -35.44 -13.94
CA ASP A 124 -15.37 -35.75 -15.31
C ASP A 124 -15.17 -34.58 -16.29
N PHE A 125 -15.71 -34.70 -17.50
CA PHE A 125 -15.51 -33.68 -18.53
C PHE A 125 -16.04 -32.29 -18.14
N PHE A 126 -17.04 -32.21 -17.27
CA PHE A 126 -17.62 -30.94 -16.84
C PHE A 126 -16.67 -30.14 -15.95
N ASP A 127 -15.75 -30.79 -15.23
CA ASP A 127 -14.70 -30.11 -14.46
C ASP A 127 -13.67 -29.47 -15.38
N LEU A 128 -13.22 -30.21 -16.39
CA LEU A 128 -12.29 -29.70 -17.39
C LEU A 128 -12.88 -28.51 -18.16
N ASP A 129 -14.16 -28.58 -18.53
CA ASP A 129 -14.86 -27.47 -19.19
C ASP A 129 -14.94 -26.24 -18.27
N ALA A 130 -15.32 -26.43 -17.01
CA ALA A 130 -15.40 -25.36 -16.02
C ALA A 130 -14.03 -24.74 -15.72
N PHE A 131 -12.97 -25.55 -15.64
CA PHE A 131 -11.60 -25.07 -15.49
C PHE A 131 -11.17 -24.23 -16.69
N VAL A 132 -11.39 -24.72 -17.92
CA VAL A 132 -11.01 -23.99 -19.13
C VAL A 132 -11.80 -22.68 -19.27
N GLU A 133 -13.09 -22.67 -18.92
CA GLU A 133 -13.89 -21.44 -18.89
C GLU A 133 -13.29 -20.41 -17.90
N ALA A 134 -12.94 -20.85 -16.69
CA ALA A 134 -12.30 -19.97 -15.70
C ALA A 134 -10.90 -19.50 -16.16
N PHE A 135 -10.13 -20.38 -16.80
CA PHE A 135 -8.78 -20.11 -17.30
C PHE A 135 -8.78 -19.04 -18.40
N GLU A 136 -9.72 -19.11 -19.34
CA GLU A 136 -9.84 -18.13 -20.43
C GLU A 136 -10.34 -16.76 -19.95
N VAL A 137 -11.09 -16.71 -18.86
CA VAL A 137 -11.51 -15.46 -18.21
C VAL A 137 -10.36 -14.82 -17.43
N GLY A 138 -9.50 -15.65 -16.81
CA GLY A 138 -8.38 -15.22 -15.98
C GLY A 138 -8.79 -14.64 -14.62
N CYS A 139 -7.85 -13.95 -13.98
CA CYS A 139 -8.07 -13.07 -12.82
C CYS A 139 -8.01 -11.59 -13.27
#